data_AF-A0A536FV50-F1
#
_entry.id   AF-A0A536FV50-F1
#
_cell.length_a   1.000
_cell.length_b   1.000
_cell.length_c   1.000
_cell.angle_alpha   90.00
_cell.angle_beta   90.00
_cell.angle_gamma   90.00
#
_symmetry.space_group_name_H-M   'P 1'
#
loop_
_entity.id
_entity.type
_entity.pdbx_description
1 polymer ?
#
loop_
_entity_poly.entity_id
_entity_poly.type
_entity_poly.pdbx_seq_one_letter_code
_entity_poly.pdbx_strand_id
1 'polypeptide(L)'
;MDLGFTAEEETFRHEVRSWLEANLPSEWRQGGKGGYRDEEDADLQRQWQRRLYEGGWLKLGWPREAGGGGATPVMQAIYQEELAQAGAPGILGRLGVTLLAPTLVAHGTPWQKETYVEKILSGELIFCQGFSEPDAGSDLAGLRTRAERRDGQWVQPGVEVRRITQMTGGGEFGEIFLSGAQVEDRDLVGEPGDGWKIAMTVFGFERGGLAQAARFERAVAELASLARDRGAGADATTRQKVAQAQIEAHVFRLIGMRNLTQAQHGHAPGPEASVVKLYWSEMDKRLQETAIGIEGMYGALAPESALAIEGGRWQYAWMWAQAETIYAGSSEIQRNIIAERVLGLPRGR
;
A
#
# COMPACT_ATOMS: atom_id res chain seq x y z
N MET A 1 10.73 -3.98 -28.96
CA MET A 1 9.71 -4.06 -27.89
C MET A 1 9.22 -2.65 -27.70
N ASP A 2 7.95 -2.41 -27.96
CA ASP A 2 7.32 -1.15 -27.55
C ASP A 2 6.93 -1.26 -26.08
N LEU A 3 7.11 -0.19 -25.34
CA LEU A 3 6.78 -0.06 -23.91
C LEU A 3 5.88 1.18 -23.67
N GLY A 4 5.47 1.86 -24.73
CA GLY A 4 4.47 2.92 -24.68
C GLY A 4 3.06 2.37 -24.48
N PHE A 5 2.18 3.25 -24.01
CA PHE A 5 0.75 2.99 -23.97
C PHE A 5 0.13 3.18 -25.36
N THR A 6 -0.98 2.49 -25.62
CA THR A 6 -1.78 2.71 -26.85
C THR A 6 -2.44 4.09 -26.86
N ALA A 7 -2.95 4.52 -28.02
CA ALA A 7 -3.65 5.81 -28.13
C ALA A 7 -4.91 5.90 -27.25
N GLU A 8 -5.61 4.78 -27.02
CA GLU A 8 -6.76 4.71 -26.10
C GLU A 8 -6.31 4.85 -24.65
N GLU A 9 -5.22 4.17 -24.27
CA GLU A 9 -4.63 4.24 -22.93
C GLU A 9 -4.02 5.62 -22.62
N GLU A 10 -3.37 6.28 -23.58
CA GLU A 10 -2.93 7.68 -23.46
C GLU A 10 -4.11 8.66 -23.42
N THR A 11 -5.22 8.37 -24.09
CA THR A 11 -6.44 9.19 -23.96
C THR A 11 -7.00 9.08 -22.54
N PHE A 12 -7.12 7.86 -22.01
CA PHE A 12 -7.53 7.61 -20.63
C PHE A 12 -6.56 8.24 -19.61
N ARG A 13 -5.25 8.22 -19.89
CA ARG A 13 -4.24 8.90 -19.07
C ARG A 13 -4.51 10.41 -18.95
N HIS A 14 -4.82 11.06 -20.06
CA HIS A 14 -5.19 12.49 -20.07
C HIS A 14 -6.52 12.76 -19.38
N GLU A 15 -7.49 11.85 -19.44
CA GLU A 15 -8.74 11.92 -18.70
C GLU A 15 -8.48 11.89 -17.18
N VAL A 16 -7.70 10.91 -16.70
CA VAL A 16 -7.31 10.83 -15.27
C VAL A 16 -6.60 12.10 -14.83
N ARG A 17 -5.59 12.57 -15.59
CA ARG A 17 -4.84 13.78 -15.22
C ARG A 17 -5.73 15.02 -15.15
N SER A 18 -6.56 15.24 -16.16
CA SER A 18 -7.53 16.34 -16.19
C SER A 18 -8.49 16.29 -15.01
N TRP A 19 -8.94 15.09 -14.61
CA TRP A 19 -9.80 14.91 -13.45
C TRP A 19 -9.05 15.22 -12.14
N LEU A 20 -7.81 14.76 -11.99
CA LEU A 20 -6.98 15.05 -10.82
C LEU A 20 -6.71 16.55 -10.68
N GLU A 21 -6.30 17.23 -11.76
CA GLU A 21 -6.08 18.69 -11.77
C GLU A 21 -7.32 19.48 -11.35
N ALA A 22 -8.52 19.00 -11.68
CA ALA A 22 -9.78 19.64 -11.32
C ALA A 22 -10.32 19.29 -9.92
N ASN A 23 -9.87 18.18 -9.29
CA ASN A 23 -10.48 17.65 -8.06
C ASN A 23 -9.52 17.49 -6.87
N LEU A 24 -8.21 17.58 -7.06
CA LEU A 24 -7.24 17.55 -5.96
C LEU A 24 -7.55 18.67 -4.96
N PRO A 25 -7.59 18.40 -3.64
CA PRO A 25 -7.90 19.42 -2.65
C PRO A 25 -6.86 20.55 -2.71
N SER A 26 -7.29 21.80 -2.84
CA SER A 26 -6.36 22.96 -2.88
C SER A 26 -5.57 23.13 -1.58
N GLU A 27 -6.10 22.60 -0.47
CA GLU A 27 -5.45 22.54 0.84
C GLU A 27 -4.39 21.44 0.93
N TRP A 28 -4.37 20.48 -0.01
CA TRP A 28 -3.43 19.37 0.00
C TRP A 28 -2.00 19.84 -0.31
N ARG A 29 -1.14 19.76 0.72
CA ARG A 29 0.20 20.34 0.68
C ARG A 29 1.21 19.38 0.05
N GLN A 30 1.44 19.48 -1.25
CA GLN A 30 2.69 18.99 -1.86
C GLN A 30 3.54 20.07 -2.56
N GLY A 31 3.22 21.35 -2.31
CA GLY A 31 4.05 22.49 -2.71
C GLY A 31 5.23 22.80 -1.76
N GLY A 32 5.47 21.98 -0.73
CA GLY A 32 6.47 22.30 0.31
C GLY A 32 6.91 21.10 1.13
N LYS A 33 7.83 20.31 0.55
CA LYS A 33 8.86 19.48 1.24
C LYS A 33 8.56 19.20 2.73
N GLY A 34 7.69 18.22 2.97
CA GLY A 34 7.25 17.75 4.30
C GLY A 34 6.50 16.43 4.15
N GLY A 35 6.66 15.51 5.12
CA GLY A 35 6.13 14.15 5.05
C GLY A 35 4.66 14.03 5.44
N TYR A 36 4.13 12.82 5.28
CA TYR A 36 2.80 12.38 5.68
C TYR A 36 2.56 12.57 7.20
N ARG A 37 1.38 13.08 7.60
CA ARG A 37 1.01 13.33 9.01
C ARG A 37 -0.42 12.84 9.28
N ASP A 38 -0.56 11.53 9.55
CA ASP A 38 -1.85 10.80 9.63
C ASP A 38 -3.02 11.55 10.29
N GLU A 39 -2.81 12.09 11.49
CA GLU A 39 -3.92 12.62 12.30
C GLU A 39 -4.38 14.02 11.89
N GLU A 40 -3.47 14.85 11.37
CA GLU A 40 -3.79 16.22 10.95
C GLU A 40 -4.60 16.23 9.64
N ASP A 41 -4.46 15.19 8.80
CA ASP A 41 -5.01 15.12 7.44
C ASP A 41 -6.29 14.27 7.30
N ALA A 42 -6.75 13.58 8.36
CA ALA A 42 -7.81 12.55 8.25
C ALA A 42 -9.14 13.04 7.64
N ASP A 43 -9.56 14.28 7.94
CA ASP A 43 -10.77 14.88 7.36
C ASP A 43 -10.60 15.25 5.88
N LEU A 44 -9.39 15.65 5.48
CA LEU A 44 -9.04 15.90 4.08
C LEU A 44 -8.95 14.59 3.30
N GLN A 45 -8.38 13.53 3.88
CA GLN A 45 -8.39 12.19 3.30
C GLN A 45 -9.82 11.65 3.11
N ARG A 46 -10.73 11.87 4.08
CA ARG A 46 -12.13 11.45 3.95
C ARG A 46 -12.85 12.19 2.82
N GLN A 47 -12.62 13.49 2.69
CA GLN A 47 -13.15 14.29 1.57
C GLN A 47 -12.59 13.83 0.23
N TRP A 48 -11.27 13.60 0.16
CA TRP A 48 -10.61 13.09 -1.05
C TRP A 48 -11.11 11.73 -1.48
N GLN A 49 -11.19 10.78 -0.54
CA GLN A 49 -11.76 9.46 -0.79
C GLN A 49 -13.20 9.56 -1.30
N ARG A 50 -14.03 10.45 -0.72
CA ARG A 50 -15.39 10.69 -1.20
C ARG A 50 -15.41 11.23 -2.63
N ARG A 51 -14.50 12.12 -3.02
CA ARG A 51 -14.36 12.57 -4.42
C ARG A 51 -13.97 11.43 -5.36
N LEU A 52 -13.03 10.57 -4.96
CA LEU A 52 -12.66 9.38 -5.73
C LEU A 52 -13.83 8.40 -5.88
N TYR A 53 -14.66 8.26 -4.84
CA TYR A 53 -15.87 7.45 -4.87
C TYR A 53 -16.95 8.03 -5.80
N GLU A 54 -17.27 9.32 -5.65
CA GLU A 54 -18.24 10.05 -6.49
C GLU A 54 -17.83 10.04 -7.98
N GLY A 55 -16.53 10.12 -8.26
CA GLY A 55 -15.97 9.99 -9.61
C GLY A 55 -15.89 8.55 -10.14
N GLY A 56 -16.33 7.54 -9.37
CA GLY A 56 -16.28 6.12 -9.77
C GLY A 56 -14.89 5.47 -9.70
N TRP A 57 -13.84 6.23 -9.40
CA TRP A 57 -12.45 5.81 -9.44
C TRP A 57 -12.11 4.68 -8.45
N LEU A 58 -12.77 4.62 -7.29
CA LEU A 58 -12.59 3.51 -6.34
C LEU A 58 -13.18 2.17 -6.82
N LYS A 59 -14.07 2.20 -7.83
CA LYS A 59 -14.63 1.00 -8.49
C LYS A 59 -14.10 0.82 -9.92
N LEU A 60 -13.05 1.55 -10.31
CA LEU A 60 -12.52 1.59 -11.68
C LEU A 60 -12.27 0.18 -12.25
N GLY A 61 -11.58 -0.68 -11.49
CA GLY A 61 -11.25 -2.05 -11.88
C GLY A 61 -12.32 -3.10 -11.60
N TRP A 62 -13.47 -2.74 -11.02
CA TRP A 62 -14.50 -3.70 -10.66
C TRP A 62 -15.32 -4.13 -11.89
N PRO A 63 -15.91 -5.35 -11.88
CA PRO A 63 -16.80 -5.80 -12.95
C PRO A 63 -18.00 -4.85 -13.13
N ARG A 64 -18.48 -4.68 -14.36
CA ARG A 64 -19.57 -3.74 -14.68
C ARG A 64 -20.89 -4.16 -14.03
N GLU A 65 -21.14 -5.47 -13.96
CA GLU A 65 -22.23 -6.10 -13.26
C GLU A 65 -22.21 -5.88 -11.73
N ALA A 66 -21.05 -5.50 -11.16
CA ALA A 66 -20.88 -5.09 -9.77
C ALA A 66 -20.88 -3.56 -9.60
N GLY A 67 -21.34 -2.80 -10.60
CA GLY A 67 -21.34 -1.33 -10.60
C GLY A 67 -19.96 -0.71 -10.80
N GLY A 68 -19.02 -1.45 -11.37
CA GLY A 68 -17.64 -1.01 -11.64
C GLY A 68 -17.39 -0.41 -13.01
N GLY A 69 -16.21 0.19 -13.17
CA GLY A 69 -15.76 0.76 -14.46
C GLY A 69 -15.38 -0.30 -15.50
N GLY A 70 -15.05 -1.53 -15.09
CA GLY A 70 -14.57 -2.59 -15.97
C GLY A 70 -13.22 -2.28 -16.63
N ALA A 71 -12.40 -1.44 -16.00
CA ALA A 71 -11.13 -0.98 -16.56
C ALA A 71 -10.08 -2.09 -16.68
N THR A 72 -9.31 -2.08 -17.77
CA THR A 72 -8.23 -3.05 -18.00
C THR A 72 -7.14 -2.94 -16.92
N PRO A 73 -6.28 -3.96 -16.73
CA PRO A 73 -5.13 -3.86 -15.84
C PRO A 73 -4.23 -2.65 -16.15
N VAL A 74 -4.11 -2.25 -17.42
CA VAL A 74 -3.31 -1.09 -17.83
C VAL A 74 -3.98 0.22 -17.43
N MET A 75 -5.29 0.38 -17.69
CA MET A 75 -6.03 1.55 -17.23
C MET A 75 -5.96 1.70 -15.70
N GLN A 76 -6.10 0.60 -14.95
CA GLN A 76 -5.91 0.61 -13.50
C GLN A 76 -4.48 1.05 -13.10
N ALA A 77 -3.46 0.57 -13.81
CA ALA A 77 -2.07 0.93 -13.55
C ALA A 77 -1.77 2.41 -13.91
N ILE A 78 -2.34 2.93 -15.00
CA ILE A 78 -2.27 4.35 -15.40
C ILE A 78 -2.91 5.23 -14.35
N TYR A 79 -4.12 4.89 -13.89
CA TYR A 79 -4.80 5.64 -12.84
C TYR A 79 -3.97 5.75 -11.55
N GLN A 80 -3.37 4.65 -11.12
CA GLN A 80 -2.51 4.63 -9.93
C GLN A 80 -1.16 5.32 -10.14
N GLU A 81 -0.62 5.32 -11.36
CA GLU A 81 0.58 6.09 -11.74
C GLU A 81 0.31 7.60 -11.70
N GLU A 82 -0.79 8.08 -12.29
CA GLU A 82 -1.14 9.51 -12.27
C GLU A 82 -1.48 9.99 -10.86
N LEU A 83 -2.15 9.18 -10.01
CA LEU A 83 -2.31 9.48 -8.58
C LEU A 83 -0.96 9.68 -7.87
N ALA A 84 0.02 8.81 -8.12
CA ALA A 84 1.33 8.87 -7.50
C ALA A 84 2.16 10.07 -8.01
N GLN A 85 2.09 10.37 -9.32
CA GLN A 85 2.77 11.51 -9.94
C GLN A 85 2.19 12.86 -9.47
N ALA A 86 0.86 12.96 -9.41
CA ALA A 86 0.18 14.12 -8.84
C ALA A 86 0.34 14.22 -7.31
N GLY A 87 0.91 13.20 -6.67
CA GLY A 87 1.13 13.14 -5.24
C GLY A 87 -0.17 13.18 -4.45
N ALA A 88 -1.25 12.58 -4.95
CA ALA A 88 -2.59 12.67 -4.37
C ALA A 88 -2.66 12.23 -2.89
N PRO A 89 -3.63 12.72 -2.09
CA PRO A 89 -3.82 12.26 -0.72
C PRO A 89 -4.06 10.75 -0.63
N GLY A 90 -3.65 10.18 0.50
CA GLY A 90 -3.94 8.78 0.83
C GLY A 90 -5.44 8.50 0.95
N ILE A 91 -5.83 7.25 0.73
CA ILE A 91 -7.19 6.77 0.98
C ILE A 91 -7.32 6.47 2.48
N LEU A 92 -8.21 7.18 3.17
CA LEU A 92 -8.55 6.90 4.56
C LEU A 92 -9.09 5.47 4.69
N GLY A 93 -8.59 4.70 5.67
CA GLY A 93 -9.02 3.31 5.81
C GLY A 93 -8.71 2.43 4.58
N ARG A 94 -7.58 2.69 3.88
CA ARG A 94 -7.15 2.00 2.65
C ARG A 94 -7.43 0.49 2.64
N LEU A 95 -7.18 -0.21 3.74
CA LEU A 95 -7.43 -1.66 3.86
C LEU A 95 -8.90 -2.04 3.63
N GLY A 96 -9.85 -1.22 4.10
CA GLY A 96 -11.27 -1.38 3.78
C GLY A 96 -11.52 -1.30 2.28
N VAL A 97 -11.06 -0.22 1.65
CA VAL A 97 -11.30 0.06 0.22
C VAL A 97 -10.60 -0.96 -0.70
N THR A 98 -9.34 -1.28 -0.44
CA THR A 98 -8.53 -2.12 -1.34
C THR A 98 -8.66 -3.61 -1.05
N LEU A 99 -9.03 -4.02 0.17
CA LEU A 99 -9.09 -5.44 0.55
C LEU A 99 -10.51 -5.88 0.88
N LEU A 100 -11.16 -5.25 1.87
CA LEU A 100 -12.46 -5.74 2.37
C LEU A 100 -13.58 -5.56 1.34
N ALA A 101 -13.75 -4.37 0.77
CA ALA A 101 -14.80 -4.09 -0.20
C ALA A 101 -14.78 -5.06 -1.42
N PRO A 102 -13.65 -5.27 -2.13
CA PRO A 102 -13.63 -6.25 -3.22
C PRO A 102 -13.75 -7.71 -2.73
N THR A 103 -13.33 -8.02 -1.50
CA THR A 103 -13.56 -9.34 -0.88
C THR A 103 -15.05 -9.60 -0.61
N LEU A 104 -15.79 -8.59 -0.15
CA LEU A 104 -17.25 -8.65 0.00
C LEU A 104 -17.95 -8.76 -1.36
N VAL A 105 -17.46 -8.09 -2.41
CA VAL A 105 -17.99 -8.26 -3.77
C VAL A 105 -17.80 -9.71 -4.26
N ALA A 106 -16.65 -10.33 -3.99
CA ALA A 106 -16.34 -11.68 -4.41
C ALA A 106 -17.03 -12.79 -3.59
N HIS A 107 -16.99 -12.70 -2.26
CA HIS A 107 -17.38 -13.78 -1.33
C HIS A 107 -18.54 -13.43 -0.40
N GLY A 108 -18.94 -12.16 -0.32
CA GLY A 108 -19.96 -11.71 0.61
C GLY A 108 -21.39 -12.07 0.18
N THR A 109 -22.30 -12.11 1.15
CA THR A 109 -23.74 -12.24 0.90
C THR A 109 -24.32 -10.94 0.29
N PRO A 110 -25.51 -10.96 -0.35
CA PRO A 110 -26.15 -9.73 -0.84
C PRO A 110 -26.29 -8.67 0.26
N TRP A 111 -26.73 -9.08 1.46
CA TRP A 111 -26.85 -8.22 2.63
C TRP A 111 -25.51 -7.57 3.03
N GLN A 112 -24.41 -8.31 3.04
CA GLN A 112 -23.08 -7.75 3.35
C GLN A 112 -22.64 -6.73 2.30
N LYS A 113 -22.90 -6.98 1.01
CA LYS A 113 -22.56 -6.05 -0.08
C LYS A 113 -23.35 -4.75 0.06
N GLU A 114 -24.67 -4.85 0.21
CA GLU A 114 -25.58 -3.70 0.38
C GLU A 114 -25.29 -2.90 1.66
N THR A 115 -24.93 -3.58 2.75
CA THR A 115 -24.69 -2.94 4.05
C THR A 115 -23.35 -2.21 4.12
N TYR A 116 -22.27 -2.81 3.60
CA TYR A 116 -20.91 -2.34 3.89
C TYR A 116 -20.21 -1.67 2.71
N VAL A 117 -20.41 -2.10 1.46
CA VAL A 117 -19.53 -1.71 0.34
C VAL A 117 -19.52 -0.20 0.11
N GLU A 118 -20.68 0.42 -0.08
CA GLU A 118 -20.74 1.87 -0.37
C GLU A 118 -20.26 2.71 0.81
N LYS A 119 -20.44 2.23 2.04
CA LYS A 119 -19.99 2.88 3.27
C LYS A 119 -18.47 2.84 3.42
N ILE A 120 -17.85 1.71 3.06
CA ILE A 120 -16.39 1.56 3.00
C ILE A 120 -15.83 2.52 1.94
N LEU A 121 -16.40 2.53 0.74
CA LEU A 121 -15.88 3.34 -0.37
C LEU A 121 -16.05 4.85 -0.14
N SER A 122 -17.15 5.29 0.45
CA SER A 122 -17.43 6.71 0.75
C SER A 122 -16.78 7.27 2.02
N GLY A 123 -16.03 6.44 2.76
CA GLY A 123 -15.36 6.79 4.01
C GLY A 123 -16.29 6.94 5.22
N GLU A 124 -17.52 6.41 5.16
CA GLU A 124 -18.43 6.33 6.32
C GLU A 124 -17.99 5.23 7.30
N LEU A 125 -17.54 4.08 6.79
CA LEU A 125 -17.00 2.98 7.59
C LEU A 125 -15.52 2.74 7.28
N ILE A 126 -14.70 2.79 8.31
CA ILE A 126 -13.26 2.54 8.26
C ILE A 126 -13.00 1.17 8.89
N PHE A 127 -12.21 0.33 8.21
CA PHE A 127 -11.85 -1.01 8.67
C PHE A 127 -10.34 -1.15 8.83
N CYS A 128 -9.93 -1.92 9.84
CA CYS A 128 -8.57 -2.41 10.03
C CYS A 128 -8.48 -3.91 9.69
N GLN A 129 -7.25 -4.43 9.56
CA GLN A 129 -6.99 -5.87 9.38
C GLN A 129 -6.48 -6.47 10.69
N GLY A 130 -7.18 -7.47 11.22
CA GLY A 130 -6.78 -8.22 12.42
C GLY A 130 -6.28 -9.62 12.06
N PHE A 131 -5.17 -9.72 11.33
CA PHE A 131 -4.56 -11.01 10.95
C PHE A 131 -3.46 -11.44 11.93
N SER A 132 -2.51 -10.55 12.23
CA SER A 132 -1.35 -10.89 13.06
C SER A 132 -1.71 -10.95 14.55
N GLU A 133 -1.14 -11.94 15.25
CA GLU A 133 -1.20 -12.08 16.70
C GLU A 133 0.21 -11.99 17.30
N PRO A 134 0.37 -11.74 18.62
CA PRO A 134 1.69 -11.73 19.27
C PRO A 134 2.53 -13.00 19.02
N ASP A 135 1.87 -14.16 18.95
CA ASP A 135 2.49 -15.46 18.68
C ASP A 135 2.43 -15.88 17.18
N ALA A 136 1.70 -15.16 16.32
CA ALA A 136 1.42 -15.56 14.94
C ALA A 136 1.56 -14.36 13.96
N GLY A 137 2.79 -14.11 13.53
CA GLY A 137 3.13 -13.11 12.51
C GLY A 137 3.41 -13.73 11.14
N SER A 138 4.65 -14.22 10.93
CA SER A 138 5.02 -14.88 9.66
C SER A 138 4.36 -16.25 9.49
N ASP A 139 4.10 -16.96 10.59
CA ASP A 139 3.24 -18.16 10.59
C ASP A 139 1.79 -17.77 10.90
N LEU A 140 1.16 -17.07 9.95
CA LEU A 140 -0.25 -16.65 10.08
C LEU A 140 -1.20 -17.85 10.20
N ALA A 141 -0.82 -19.03 9.68
CA ALA A 141 -1.62 -20.24 9.82
C ALA A 141 -1.63 -20.79 11.27
N GLY A 142 -0.68 -20.37 12.11
CA GLY A 142 -0.57 -20.72 13.53
C GLY A 142 -1.42 -19.85 14.48
N LEU A 143 -2.29 -18.97 13.96
CA LEU A 143 -3.15 -18.10 14.76
C LEU A 143 -4.05 -18.86 15.75
N ARG A 144 -4.41 -18.23 16.87
CA ARG A 144 -5.08 -18.83 18.03
C ARG A 144 -6.38 -18.14 18.43
N THR A 145 -6.68 -16.97 17.88
CA THR A 145 -7.98 -16.31 18.02
C THR A 145 -9.07 -17.24 17.53
N ARG A 146 -10.11 -17.40 18.34
CA ARG A 146 -11.20 -18.34 18.07
C ARG A 146 -12.55 -17.65 18.24
N ALA A 147 -13.48 -18.01 17.37
CA ALA A 147 -14.89 -17.71 17.54
C ALA A 147 -15.62 -19.01 17.89
N GLU A 148 -16.48 -18.97 18.92
CA GLU A 148 -17.32 -20.09 19.34
C GLU A 148 -18.79 -19.73 19.09
N ARG A 149 -19.55 -20.62 18.43
CA ARG A 149 -20.98 -20.39 18.17
C ARG A 149 -21.81 -20.78 19.39
N ARG A 150 -22.62 -19.85 19.91
CA ARG A 150 -23.52 -20.01 21.06
C ARG A 150 -24.85 -19.34 20.74
N ASP A 151 -25.97 -20.07 20.91
CA ASP A 151 -27.33 -19.55 20.72
C ASP A 151 -27.62 -18.81 19.39
N GLY A 152 -26.92 -19.19 18.31
CA GLY A 152 -27.05 -18.55 16.98
C GLY A 152 -26.21 -17.28 16.78
N GLN A 153 -25.28 -16.99 17.70
CA GLN A 153 -24.31 -15.91 17.62
C GLN A 153 -22.89 -16.45 17.81
N TRP A 154 -21.87 -15.70 17.37
CA TRP A 154 -20.46 -16.03 17.65
C TRP A 154 -19.97 -15.23 18.86
N VAL A 155 -19.15 -15.83 19.75
CA VAL A 155 -18.81 -15.22 21.06
C VAL A 155 -17.29 -14.95 21.31
N GLN A 156 -16.86 -13.68 21.13
CA GLN A 156 -15.59 -12.98 21.50
C GLN A 156 -15.86 -11.45 21.81
N PRO A 157 -15.25 -10.78 22.82
CA PRO A 157 -15.78 -9.66 23.62
C PRO A 157 -15.94 -8.34 22.89
N GLY A 158 -16.54 -7.43 23.64
CA GLY A 158 -16.09 -6.05 23.82
C GLY A 158 -14.66 -5.85 23.35
N VAL A 159 -14.59 -5.36 22.12
CA VAL A 159 -13.37 -5.08 21.39
C VAL A 159 -12.71 -3.89 22.08
N GLU A 160 -11.64 -4.15 22.83
CA GLU A 160 -10.76 -3.10 23.33
C GLU A 160 -9.63 -2.92 22.33
N VAL A 161 -9.40 -1.68 21.88
CA VAL A 161 -8.29 -1.32 20.99
C VAL A 161 -7.31 -0.46 21.76
N ARG A 162 -6.05 -0.90 21.86
CA ARG A 162 -4.94 -0.10 22.42
C ARG A 162 -4.01 0.32 21.30
N ARG A 163 -3.92 1.63 21.06
CA ARG A 163 -3.02 2.18 20.05
C ARG A 163 -1.56 1.91 20.41
N ILE A 164 -0.77 1.52 19.40
CA ILE A 164 0.68 1.41 19.50
C ILE A 164 1.29 2.67 18.88
N THR A 165 2.03 3.45 19.66
CA THR A 165 2.85 4.54 19.14
C THR A 165 4.10 3.96 18.48
N GLN A 166 4.27 4.25 17.19
CA GLN A 166 5.40 3.79 16.39
C GLN A 166 6.65 4.66 16.60
N MET A 167 7.81 4.18 16.16
CA MET A 167 9.05 4.98 16.12
C MET A 167 8.92 6.27 15.28
N THR A 168 7.99 6.30 14.32
CA THR A 168 7.64 7.48 13.51
C THR A 168 6.81 8.53 14.25
N GLY A 169 6.35 8.25 15.47
CA GLY A 169 5.35 9.05 16.19
C GLY A 169 3.90 8.77 15.76
N GLY A 170 3.71 8.09 14.63
CA GLY A 170 2.40 7.62 14.16
C GLY A 170 1.79 6.54 15.06
N GLY A 171 0.58 6.10 14.72
CA GLY A 171 -0.13 5.05 15.44
C GLY A 171 -1.34 4.49 14.71
N GLU A 172 -1.15 4.20 13.43
CA GLU A 172 -2.07 3.45 12.56
C GLU A 172 -2.22 1.98 13.01
N PHE A 173 -1.37 1.51 13.93
CA PHE A 173 -1.40 0.17 14.51
C PHE A 173 -1.94 0.18 15.95
N GLY A 174 -2.53 -0.94 16.35
CA GLY A 174 -2.98 -1.17 17.72
C GLY A 174 -3.11 -2.64 18.06
N GLU A 175 -3.07 -2.95 19.34
CA GLU A 175 -3.48 -4.24 19.90
C GLU A 175 -5.02 -4.29 19.95
N ILE A 176 -5.60 -5.42 19.55
CA ILE A 176 -7.05 -5.66 19.60
C ILE A 176 -7.31 -6.84 20.55
N PHE A 177 -8.06 -6.64 21.63
CA PHE A 177 -8.26 -7.65 22.68
C PHE A 177 -9.61 -8.35 22.57
N LEU A 178 -9.61 -9.71 22.68
CA LEU A 178 -10.77 -10.56 22.40
C LEU A 178 -11.00 -11.83 23.34
N SER A 179 -11.68 -11.76 24.51
CA SER A 179 -12.22 -12.87 25.37
C SER A 179 -13.73 -13.34 25.39
N GLY A 180 -14.81 -12.61 25.00
CA GLY A 180 -16.25 -13.09 24.91
C GLY A 180 -17.45 -12.07 24.76
N ALA A 181 -18.06 -11.87 23.55
CA ALA A 181 -19.21 -10.99 23.10
C ALA A 181 -19.49 -11.17 21.57
N GLN A 182 -20.29 -10.36 20.88
CA GLN A 182 -21.06 -10.92 19.75
C GLN A 182 -20.84 -10.31 18.35
N VAL A 183 -20.78 -11.22 17.36
CA VAL A 183 -21.13 -10.97 15.94
C VAL A 183 -22.21 -11.97 15.52
N GLU A 184 -23.07 -11.57 14.58
CA GLU A 184 -24.14 -12.44 14.08
C GLU A 184 -23.62 -13.40 13.00
N ASP A 185 -24.32 -14.52 12.76
CA ASP A 185 -23.96 -15.44 11.65
C ASP A 185 -23.90 -14.73 10.28
N ARG A 186 -24.69 -13.65 10.09
CA ARG A 186 -24.70 -12.84 8.86
C ARG A 186 -23.42 -12.01 8.64
N ASP A 187 -22.58 -11.85 9.66
CA ASP A 187 -21.34 -11.06 9.59
C ASP A 187 -20.14 -11.95 9.16
N LEU A 188 -20.30 -13.27 9.15
CA LEU A 188 -19.32 -14.21 8.62
C LEU A 188 -19.26 -14.10 7.08
N VAL A 189 -18.07 -13.81 6.55
CA VAL A 189 -17.85 -13.81 5.09
C VAL A 189 -17.50 -15.24 4.66
N GLY A 190 -18.31 -15.81 3.76
CA GLY A 190 -18.24 -17.23 3.40
C GLY A 190 -18.72 -18.17 4.51
N GLU A 191 -18.31 -19.44 4.44
CA GLU A 191 -18.73 -20.49 5.38
C GLU A 191 -17.65 -20.80 6.44
N PRO A 192 -18.01 -21.42 7.58
CA PRO A 192 -17.03 -21.88 8.58
C PRO A 192 -15.97 -22.81 7.96
N GLY A 193 -14.71 -22.34 7.92
CA GLY A 193 -13.58 -23.04 7.32
C GLY A 193 -13.06 -22.41 6.01
N ASP A 194 -13.81 -21.53 5.35
CA ASP A 194 -13.38 -20.86 4.11
C ASP A 194 -12.30 -19.78 4.32
N GLY A 195 -11.98 -19.44 5.57
CA GLY A 195 -11.12 -18.30 5.93
C GLY A 195 -9.78 -18.24 5.18
N TRP A 196 -9.08 -19.36 4.98
CA TRP A 196 -7.81 -19.38 4.24
C TRP A 196 -8.00 -19.07 2.74
N LYS A 197 -9.04 -19.61 2.11
CA LYS A 197 -9.41 -19.34 0.70
C LYS A 197 -9.77 -17.87 0.51
N ILE A 198 -10.46 -17.27 1.48
CA ILE A 198 -10.81 -15.84 1.47
C ILE A 198 -9.56 -14.99 1.69
N ALA A 199 -8.68 -15.34 2.62
CA ALA A 199 -7.39 -14.67 2.83
C ALA A 199 -6.50 -14.69 1.57
N MET A 200 -6.46 -15.82 0.83
CA MET A 200 -5.76 -15.88 -0.46
C MET A 200 -6.36 -14.93 -1.51
N THR A 201 -7.67 -14.64 -1.43
CA THR A 201 -8.32 -13.63 -2.29
C THR A 201 -7.92 -12.21 -1.85
N VAL A 202 -7.89 -11.93 -0.55
CA VAL A 202 -7.43 -10.66 0.04
C VAL A 202 -6.01 -10.31 -0.41
N PHE A 203 -5.06 -11.24 -0.27
CA PHE A 203 -3.68 -11.05 -0.76
C PHE A 203 -3.61 -10.89 -2.30
N GLY A 204 -4.62 -11.38 -3.02
CA GLY A 204 -4.80 -11.12 -4.44
C GLY A 204 -5.00 -9.64 -4.80
N PHE A 205 -5.48 -8.80 -3.86
CA PHE A 205 -5.78 -7.38 -4.10
C PHE A 205 -4.68 -6.39 -3.67
N GLU A 206 -3.64 -6.81 -2.94
CA GLU A 206 -2.57 -5.94 -2.40
C GLU A 206 -1.60 -5.34 -3.46
N ARG A 207 -1.99 -5.26 -4.73
CA ARG A 207 -1.11 -5.01 -5.88
C ARG A 207 -0.96 -3.50 -6.18
N GLY A 208 0.29 -3.03 -6.30
CA GLY A 208 0.59 -1.60 -6.53
C GLY A 208 1.77 -1.33 -7.48
N GLY A 209 2.01 -2.19 -8.48
CA GLY A 209 3.26 -2.24 -9.28
C GLY A 209 3.74 -0.90 -9.87
N LEU A 210 3.09 -0.38 -10.93
CA LEU A 210 3.52 0.88 -11.56
C LEU A 210 3.34 2.11 -10.65
N ALA A 211 2.38 2.07 -9.73
CA ALA A 211 2.16 3.12 -8.74
C ALA A 211 3.36 3.29 -7.80
N GLN A 212 3.87 2.17 -7.26
CA GLN A 212 5.11 2.17 -6.49
C GLN A 212 6.29 2.61 -7.36
N ALA A 213 6.37 2.17 -8.63
CA ALA A 213 7.46 2.60 -9.51
C ALA A 213 7.47 4.13 -9.70
N ALA A 214 6.32 4.74 -9.98
CA ALA A 214 6.17 6.20 -10.05
C ALA A 214 6.54 6.89 -8.73
N ARG A 215 6.12 6.35 -7.57
CA ARG A 215 6.55 6.84 -6.24
C ARG A 215 8.07 6.83 -6.11
N PHE A 216 8.74 5.75 -6.54
CA PHE A 216 10.18 5.61 -6.46
C PHE A 216 10.93 6.53 -7.43
N GLU A 217 10.49 6.63 -8.68
CA GLU A 217 11.07 7.54 -9.68
C GLU A 217 11.04 8.99 -9.16
N ARG A 218 9.93 9.39 -8.54
CA ARG A 218 9.81 10.67 -7.84
C ARG A 218 10.74 10.78 -6.63
N ALA A 219 10.74 9.79 -5.72
CA ALA A 219 11.58 9.81 -4.52
C ALA A 219 13.08 9.91 -4.86
N VAL A 220 13.53 9.29 -5.96
CA VAL A 220 14.92 9.41 -6.42
C VAL A 220 15.18 10.76 -7.11
N ALA A 221 14.22 11.32 -7.85
CA ALA A 221 14.34 12.68 -8.38
C ALA A 221 14.47 13.73 -7.25
N GLU A 222 13.71 13.54 -6.17
CA GLU A 222 13.78 14.32 -4.94
C GLU A 222 15.12 14.12 -4.20
N LEU A 223 15.61 12.89 -4.06
CA LEU A 223 16.94 12.59 -3.50
C LEU A 223 18.05 13.28 -4.31
N ALA A 224 17.94 13.29 -5.63
CA ALA A 224 18.86 14.00 -6.50
C ALA A 224 18.76 15.52 -6.33
N SER A 225 17.60 16.07 -5.95
CA SER A 225 17.47 17.48 -5.57
C SER A 225 18.14 17.76 -4.25
N LEU A 226 17.88 16.97 -3.20
CA LEU A 226 18.55 17.07 -1.91
C LEU A 226 20.08 17.05 -2.07
N ALA A 227 20.62 16.14 -2.88
CA ALA A 227 22.06 16.05 -3.16
C ALA A 227 22.64 17.30 -3.84
N ARG A 228 21.86 18.03 -4.66
CA ARG A 228 22.24 19.31 -5.27
C ARG A 228 22.12 20.45 -4.26
N ASP A 229 20.97 20.57 -3.61
CA ASP A 229 20.62 21.63 -2.65
C ASP A 229 21.58 21.66 -1.45
N ARG A 230 22.13 20.50 -1.07
CA ARG A 230 23.13 20.34 0.00
C ARG A 230 24.59 20.37 -0.48
N GLY A 231 24.85 20.51 -1.78
CA GLY A 231 26.20 20.47 -2.37
C GLY A 231 26.88 19.08 -2.32
N ALA A 232 26.18 18.05 -1.82
CA ALA A 232 26.71 16.70 -1.63
C ALA A 232 27.07 16.01 -2.96
N GLY A 233 26.56 16.50 -4.10
CA GLY A 233 26.99 16.12 -5.44
C GLY A 233 28.49 16.34 -5.73
N ALA A 234 29.23 17.07 -4.89
CA ALA A 234 30.69 17.15 -4.99
C ALA A 234 31.39 15.83 -4.62
N ASP A 235 30.84 15.06 -3.68
CA ASP A 235 31.38 13.74 -3.29
C ASP A 235 31.04 12.67 -4.33
N ALA A 236 32.08 11.92 -4.75
CA ALA A 236 31.93 10.83 -5.70
C ALA A 236 31.11 9.66 -5.16
N THR A 237 31.20 9.37 -3.86
CA THR A 237 30.46 8.26 -3.24
C THR A 237 28.96 8.57 -3.20
N THR A 238 28.60 9.80 -2.84
CA THR A 238 27.22 10.29 -2.86
C THR A 238 26.65 10.29 -4.28
N ARG A 239 27.39 10.78 -5.29
CA ARG A 239 26.97 10.67 -6.70
C ARG A 239 26.71 9.22 -7.12
N GLN A 240 27.56 8.28 -6.72
CA GLN A 240 27.38 6.87 -7.05
C GLN A 240 26.12 6.27 -6.38
N LYS A 241 25.83 6.63 -5.12
CA LYS A 241 24.59 6.18 -4.44
C LYS A 241 23.32 6.74 -5.11
N VAL A 242 23.31 8.02 -5.47
CA VAL A 242 22.17 8.63 -6.18
C VAL A 242 21.99 8.02 -7.58
N ALA A 243 23.10 7.74 -8.30
CA ALA A 243 23.06 7.04 -9.58
C ALA A 243 22.55 5.59 -9.44
N GLN A 244 22.96 4.88 -8.39
CA GLN A 244 22.46 3.53 -8.08
C GLN A 244 20.95 3.56 -7.82
N ALA A 245 20.45 4.51 -7.03
CA ALA A 245 19.02 4.67 -6.78
C ALA A 245 18.23 4.95 -8.08
N GLN A 246 18.77 5.74 -9.01
CA GLN A 246 18.17 5.97 -10.35
C GLN A 246 18.09 4.67 -11.17
N ILE A 247 19.16 3.89 -11.17
CA ILE A 247 19.19 2.58 -11.86
C ILE A 247 18.17 1.63 -11.25
N GLU A 248 18.08 1.57 -9.92
CA GLU A 248 17.17 0.65 -9.21
C GLU A 248 15.69 1.02 -9.43
N ALA A 249 15.33 2.31 -9.35
CA ALA A 249 13.98 2.76 -9.66
C ALA A 249 13.58 2.47 -11.12
N HIS A 250 14.50 2.66 -12.07
CA HIS A 250 14.25 2.34 -13.47
C HIS A 250 14.06 0.83 -13.69
N VAL A 251 14.92 -0.01 -13.10
CA VAL A 251 14.76 -1.48 -13.13
C VAL A 251 13.43 -1.90 -12.52
N PHE A 252 13.01 -1.26 -11.43
CA PHE A 252 11.72 -1.54 -10.80
C PHE A 252 10.54 -1.16 -11.71
N ARG A 253 10.61 -0.04 -12.46
CA ARG A 253 9.62 0.28 -13.50
C ARG A 253 9.57 -0.79 -14.61
N LEU A 254 10.73 -1.27 -15.09
CA LEU A 254 10.78 -2.35 -16.09
C LEU A 254 10.15 -3.66 -15.57
N ILE A 255 10.34 -3.98 -14.28
CA ILE A 255 9.68 -5.11 -13.61
C ILE A 255 8.16 -4.90 -13.54
N GLY A 256 7.71 -3.69 -13.17
CA GLY A 256 6.30 -3.32 -13.13
C GLY A 256 5.61 -3.48 -14.49
N MET A 257 6.24 -3.00 -15.57
CA MET A 257 5.73 -3.15 -16.94
C MET A 257 5.68 -4.62 -17.36
N ARG A 258 6.72 -5.42 -17.07
CA ARG A 258 6.72 -6.87 -17.34
C ARG A 258 5.53 -7.57 -16.67
N ASN A 259 5.29 -7.28 -15.39
CA ASN A 259 4.20 -7.89 -14.63
C ASN A 259 2.83 -7.45 -15.18
N LEU A 260 2.70 -6.19 -15.61
CA LEU A 260 1.50 -5.68 -16.26
C LEU A 260 1.22 -6.39 -17.60
N THR A 261 2.24 -6.59 -18.44
CA THR A 261 2.12 -7.36 -19.67
C THR A 261 1.69 -8.81 -19.40
N GLN A 262 2.22 -9.46 -18.37
CA GLN A 262 1.80 -10.81 -17.98
C GLN A 262 0.32 -10.85 -17.57
N ALA A 263 -0.13 -9.88 -16.76
CA ALA A 263 -1.51 -9.74 -16.33
C ALA A 263 -2.48 -9.47 -17.51
N GLN A 264 -2.09 -8.67 -18.51
CA GLN A 264 -2.88 -8.50 -19.76
C GLN A 264 -3.10 -9.82 -20.50
N HIS A 265 -2.12 -10.74 -20.46
CA HIS A 265 -2.23 -12.06 -21.08
C HIS A 265 -2.92 -13.10 -20.17
N GLY A 266 -3.59 -12.67 -19.10
CA GLY A 266 -4.33 -13.54 -18.18
C GLY A 266 -3.46 -14.35 -17.22
N HIS A 267 -2.14 -14.13 -17.18
CA HIS A 267 -1.27 -14.82 -16.23
C HIS A 267 -1.43 -14.20 -14.84
N ALA A 268 -1.87 -15.03 -13.88
CA ALA A 268 -1.86 -14.65 -12.48
C ALA A 268 -0.41 -14.49 -11.97
N PRO A 269 -0.13 -13.56 -11.04
CA PRO A 269 1.18 -13.45 -10.43
C PRO A 269 1.59 -14.75 -9.71
N GLY A 270 2.77 -15.24 -10.02
CA GLY A 270 3.38 -16.41 -9.38
C GLY A 270 4.27 -16.04 -8.18
N PRO A 271 5.08 -16.99 -7.68
CA PRO A 271 6.03 -16.76 -6.59
C PRO A 271 7.09 -15.69 -6.89
N GLU A 272 7.25 -15.29 -8.15
CA GLU A 272 8.12 -14.19 -8.59
C GLU A 272 7.72 -12.84 -7.98
N ALA A 273 6.47 -12.68 -7.51
CA ALA A 273 6.05 -11.52 -6.73
C ALA A 273 6.91 -11.30 -5.47
N SER A 274 7.47 -12.37 -4.89
CA SER A 274 8.42 -12.30 -3.78
C SER A 274 9.74 -11.62 -4.17
N VAL A 275 10.20 -11.81 -5.42
CA VAL A 275 11.37 -11.10 -5.97
C VAL A 275 11.08 -9.60 -6.04
N VAL A 276 9.89 -9.23 -6.50
CA VAL A 276 9.45 -7.84 -6.58
C VAL A 276 9.42 -7.20 -5.19
N LYS A 277 8.82 -7.86 -4.20
CA LYS A 277 8.73 -7.35 -2.82
C LYS A 277 10.11 -7.17 -2.19
N LEU A 278 10.95 -8.19 -2.28
CA LEU A 278 12.33 -8.15 -1.77
C LEU A 278 13.16 -7.05 -2.45
N TYR A 279 12.99 -6.85 -3.76
CA TYR A 279 13.73 -5.83 -4.49
C TYR A 279 13.39 -4.42 -4.00
N TRP A 280 12.10 -4.07 -3.92
CA TRP A 280 11.72 -2.69 -3.61
C TRP A 280 11.90 -2.32 -2.15
N SER A 281 11.68 -3.24 -1.19
CA SER A 281 11.85 -2.91 0.24
C SER A 281 13.31 -2.70 0.61
N GLU A 282 14.22 -3.46 -0.01
CA GLU A 282 15.67 -3.25 0.16
C GLU A 282 16.16 -1.99 -0.61
N MET A 283 15.51 -1.63 -1.73
CA MET A 283 15.79 -0.41 -2.49
C MET A 283 15.38 0.85 -1.74
N ASP A 284 14.17 0.91 -1.15
CA ASP A 284 13.73 2.09 -0.38
C ASP A 284 14.68 2.35 0.79
N LYS A 285 15.06 1.31 1.56
CA LYS A 285 16.07 1.43 2.62
C LYS A 285 17.35 2.13 2.16
N ARG A 286 17.97 1.69 1.06
CA ARG A 286 19.20 2.30 0.53
C ARG A 286 18.98 3.75 0.07
N LEU A 287 17.81 4.06 -0.49
CA LEU A 287 17.41 5.41 -0.89
C LEU A 287 17.33 6.32 0.34
N GLN A 288 16.54 5.94 1.35
CA GLN A 288 16.36 6.73 2.57
C GLN A 288 17.65 6.86 3.38
N GLU A 289 18.45 5.80 3.51
CA GLU A 289 19.78 5.85 4.14
C GLU A 289 20.72 6.83 3.43
N THR A 290 20.63 6.92 2.10
CA THR A 290 21.40 7.90 1.33
C THR A 290 20.91 9.33 1.59
N ALA A 291 19.59 9.55 1.71
CA ALA A 291 19.04 10.86 2.06
C ALA A 291 19.52 11.34 3.44
N ILE A 292 19.38 10.50 4.47
CA ILE A 292 19.86 10.79 5.83
C ILE A 292 21.37 11.06 5.85
N GLY A 293 22.15 10.29 5.09
CA GLY A 293 23.58 10.52 4.93
C GLY A 293 23.93 11.89 4.31
N ILE A 294 23.10 12.42 3.42
CA ILE A 294 23.26 13.75 2.80
C ILE A 294 22.86 14.88 3.77
N GLU A 295 21.84 14.65 4.61
CA GLU A 295 21.44 15.61 5.66
C GLU A 295 22.44 15.64 6.83
N GLY A 296 23.16 14.55 7.07
CA GLY A 296 24.13 14.42 8.15
C GLY A 296 23.44 14.54 9.51
N MET A 297 23.95 15.41 10.38
CA MET A 297 23.37 15.61 11.72
C MET A 297 21.91 16.13 11.70
N TYR A 298 21.47 16.74 10.60
CA TYR A 298 20.10 17.23 10.46
C TYR A 298 19.09 16.11 10.18
N GLY A 299 19.53 14.96 9.64
CA GLY A 299 18.67 13.81 9.37
C GLY A 299 18.19 13.06 10.63
N ALA A 300 18.70 13.42 11.80
CA ALA A 300 18.18 12.95 13.09
C ALA A 300 17.03 13.81 13.63
N LEU A 301 16.71 14.94 12.99
CA LEU A 301 15.74 15.91 13.49
C LEU A 301 14.31 15.55 13.09
N ALA A 302 13.43 15.51 14.08
CA ALA A 302 12.00 15.29 13.89
C ALA A 302 11.28 16.54 13.31
N PRO A 303 10.09 16.40 12.70
CA PRO A 303 9.36 17.47 12.00
C PRO A 303 9.05 18.74 12.81
N GLU A 304 9.10 18.68 14.14
CA GLU A 304 8.87 19.79 15.06
C GLU A 304 10.08 20.73 15.17
N SER A 305 11.27 20.27 14.76
CA SER A 305 12.48 21.07 14.78
C SER A 305 12.49 22.08 13.63
N ALA A 306 12.65 23.36 13.95
CA ALA A 306 12.85 24.43 12.96
C ALA A 306 14.14 24.26 12.11
N LEU A 307 15.02 23.33 12.49
CA LEU A 307 16.22 22.95 11.75
C LEU A 307 16.04 21.67 10.91
N ALA A 308 14.87 21.00 10.97
CA ALA A 308 14.61 19.80 10.18
C ALA A 308 14.60 20.13 8.69
N ILE A 309 15.49 19.50 7.94
CA ILE A 309 15.55 19.64 6.49
C ILE A 309 14.29 19.00 5.91
N GLU A 310 13.63 19.72 4.99
CA GLU A 310 12.42 19.25 4.30
C GLU A 310 11.33 18.73 5.26
N GLY A 311 11.14 19.45 6.38
CA GLY A 311 10.12 19.15 7.38
C GLY A 311 10.31 17.80 8.08
N GLY A 312 11.54 17.27 8.11
CA GLY A 312 11.85 15.96 8.70
C GLY A 312 11.37 14.78 7.86
N ARG A 313 10.95 14.99 6.60
CA ARG A 313 10.33 13.92 5.79
C ARG A 313 11.26 12.74 5.51
N TRP A 314 12.55 13.00 5.35
CA TRP A 314 13.55 11.96 5.09
C TRP A 314 13.81 11.13 6.36
N GLN A 315 13.81 11.77 7.53
CA GLN A 315 13.85 11.12 8.84
C GLN A 315 12.62 10.22 9.04
N TYR A 316 11.41 10.72 8.78
CA TYR A 316 10.18 9.92 8.81
C TYR A 316 10.23 8.74 7.83
N ALA A 317 10.59 8.98 6.57
CA ALA A 317 10.63 7.95 5.53
C ALA A 317 11.71 6.88 5.80
N TRP A 318 12.88 7.25 6.33
CA TRP A 318 13.91 6.31 6.76
C TRP A 318 13.44 5.39 7.89
N MET A 319 12.68 5.92 8.84
CA MET A 319 12.07 5.13 9.91
C MET A 319 11.02 4.17 9.35
N TRP A 320 10.15 4.64 8.45
CA TRP A 320 9.13 3.80 7.80
C TRP A 320 9.74 2.66 6.97
N ALA A 321 10.79 2.95 6.18
CA ALA A 321 11.51 1.97 5.36
C ALA A 321 12.08 0.77 6.15
N GLN A 322 12.25 0.91 7.48
CA GLN A 322 12.62 -0.22 8.34
C GLN A 322 11.52 -1.30 8.41
N ALA A 323 10.26 -0.88 8.48
CA ALA A 323 9.11 -1.77 8.56
C ALA A 323 8.83 -2.50 7.23
N GLU A 324 9.17 -1.89 6.09
CA GLU A 324 8.91 -2.43 4.75
C GLU A 324 9.61 -3.79 4.49
N THR A 325 10.78 -4.01 5.09
CA THR A 325 11.46 -5.33 5.06
C THR A 325 10.80 -6.40 5.92
N ILE A 326 9.82 -6.04 6.77
CA ILE A 326 9.21 -6.91 7.79
C ILE A 326 7.75 -7.23 7.42
N TYR A 327 6.90 -6.23 7.17
CA TYR A 327 5.48 -6.45 6.88
C TYR A 327 5.27 -7.06 5.48
N ALA A 328 4.06 -7.61 5.25
CA ALA A 328 3.70 -8.37 4.04
C ALA A 328 4.71 -9.50 3.72
N GLY A 329 5.13 -10.22 4.76
CA GLY A 329 6.15 -11.27 4.72
C GLY A 329 7.58 -10.69 4.73
N SER A 330 8.38 -11.07 5.72
CA SER A 330 9.73 -10.53 5.91
C SER A 330 10.66 -10.89 4.74
N SER A 331 11.72 -10.11 4.54
CA SER A 331 12.72 -10.37 3.49
C SER A 331 13.27 -11.82 3.52
N GLU A 332 13.35 -12.45 4.70
CA GLU A 332 13.78 -13.85 4.88
C GLU A 332 12.72 -14.83 4.36
N ILE A 333 11.44 -14.60 4.66
CA ILE A 333 10.33 -15.40 4.11
C ILE A 333 10.26 -15.24 2.60
N GLN A 334 10.45 -14.03 2.06
CA GLN A 334 10.53 -13.82 0.61
C GLN A 334 11.71 -14.60 -0.01
N ARG A 335 12.90 -14.58 0.62
CA ARG A 335 14.07 -15.37 0.17
C ARG A 335 13.77 -16.87 0.17
N ASN A 336 13.07 -17.39 1.17
CA ASN A 336 12.65 -18.80 1.21
C ASN A 336 11.66 -19.14 0.09
N ILE A 337 10.67 -18.29 -0.18
CA ILE A 337 9.71 -18.49 -1.29
C ILE A 337 10.44 -18.48 -2.64
N ILE A 338 11.40 -17.57 -2.84
CA ILE A 338 12.23 -17.50 -4.06
C ILE A 338 13.06 -18.79 -4.20
N ALA A 339 13.74 -19.23 -3.13
CA ALA A 339 14.52 -20.46 -3.12
C ALA A 339 13.67 -21.70 -3.48
N GLU A 340 12.55 -21.91 -2.78
CA GLU A 340 11.71 -23.10 -2.94
C GLU A 340 10.89 -23.08 -4.24
N ARG A 341 10.23 -21.96 -4.55
CA ARG A 341 9.19 -21.92 -5.60
C ARG A 341 9.63 -21.30 -6.91
N VAL A 342 10.67 -20.47 -6.92
CA VAL A 342 11.24 -19.91 -8.17
C VAL A 342 12.48 -20.72 -8.61
N LEU A 343 13.35 -21.09 -7.67
CA LEU A 343 14.60 -21.82 -7.96
C LEU A 343 14.50 -23.34 -7.77
N GLY A 344 13.40 -23.86 -7.21
CA GLY A 344 13.18 -25.30 -7.02
C GLY A 344 14.08 -25.96 -5.97
N LEU A 345 14.64 -25.18 -5.04
CA LEU A 345 15.48 -25.71 -3.97
C LEU A 345 14.63 -26.47 -2.93
N PRO A 346 15.20 -27.50 -2.26
CA PRO A 346 14.50 -28.21 -1.20
C PRO A 346 14.25 -27.29 0.00
N ARG A 347 13.14 -27.54 0.71
CA ARG A 347 12.83 -26.88 1.99
C ARG A 347 13.97 -26.99 2.99
N GLY A 348 14.26 -25.88 3.67
CA GLY A 348 15.09 -25.89 4.88
C GLY A 348 14.51 -26.84 5.93
N ARG A 349 15.39 -27.49 6.69
CA ARG A 349 15.03 -28.34 7.84
C ARG A 349 15.04 -27.53 9.12
#